data_AF-A0A9X2RNN9-F1
#
_entry.id   AF-A0A9X2RNN9-F1
#
_cell.length_a   1.000
_cell.length_b   1.000
_cell.length_c   1.000
_cell.angle_alpha   90.00
_cell.angle_beta   90.00
_cell.angle_gamma   90.00
#
_symmetry.space_group_name_H-M   'P 1'
#
loop_
_entity.id
_entity.type
_entity.pdbx_description
1 polymer ?
#
loop_
_entity_poly.entity_id
_entity_poly.type
_entity_poly.pdbx_seq_one_letter_code
_entity_poly.pdbx_strand_id
1 'polypeptide(L)' 'MPVATEEDWIEIQPAQPSASRVATQRDHRIAMAFSVLGLRVPGIELDDPGCVAKTCPTFHGLLADLTAQWEKESVS' A
#
# COMPACT_ATOMS: atom_id res chain seq x y z
N MET A 1 -12.18 5.75 -18.54
CA MET A 1 -10.97 5.34 -17.80
C MET A 1 -11.40 5.08 -16.36
N PRO A 2 -10.84 4.07 -15.66
CA PRO A 2 -11.17 3.81 -14.26
C PRO A 2 -10.62 4.89 -13.30
N VAL A 3 -9.90 5.88 -13.82
CA VAL A 3 -9.42 7.04 -13.08
C VAL A 3 -9.59 8.30 -13.92
N ALA A 4 -9.94 9.41 -13.27
CA ALA A 4 -9.88 10.76 -13.82
C ALA A 4 -9.14 11.67 -12.84
N THR A 5 -8.39 12.64 -13.36
CA THR A 5 -7.55 13.56 -12.56
C THR A 5 -7.68 14.97 -13.11
N GLU A 6 -7.78 15.94 -12.22
CA GLU A 6 -7.63 17.37 -12.51
C GLU A 6 -6.61 17.98 -11.54
N GLU A 7 -6.48 19.31 -11.53
CA GLU A 7 -5.50 20.04 -10.71
C GLU A 7 -5.62 19.73 -9.20
N ASP A 8 -6.85 19.66 -8.70
CA ASP A 8 -7.12 19.53 -7.25
C ASP A 8 -7.86 18.24 -6.86
N TRP A 9 -8.15 17.35 -7.81
CA TRP A 9 -8.90 16.13 -7.51
C TRP A 9 -8.47 14.91 -8.32
N ILE A 10 -8.72 13.76 -7.73
CA ILE A 10 -8.66 12.46 -8.39
C ILE A 10 -9.98 11.72 -8.13
N GLU A 11 -10.59 11.21 -9.19
CA GLU A 11 -11.77 10.35 -9.13
C GLU A 11 -11.32 8.94 -9.47
N ILE A 12 -11.57 8.02 -8.55
CA ILE A 12 -11.22 6.62 -8.71
C ILE A 12 -12.53 5.83 -8.80
N GLN A 13 -12.76 5.19 -9.94
CA GLN A 13 -13.87 4.27 -10.11
C GLN A 13 -13.47 2.90 -9.54
N PRO A 14 -14.23 2.33 -8.58
CA PRO A 14 -13.88 1.05 -7.98
C PRO A 14 -13.70 -0.05 -9.01
N ALA A 15 -12.56 -0.73 -8.96
CA ALA A 15 -12.23 -1.86 -9.81
C ALA A 15 -11.46 -2.89 -9.01
N GLN A 16 -11.44 -4.14 -9.49
CA GLN A 16 -10.65 -5.19 -8.86
C GLN A 16 -9.16 -4.98 -9.21
N PRO A 17 -8.28 -4.68 -8.23
CA PRO A 17 -6.87 -4.46 -8.50
C PRO A 17 -6.19 -5.79 -8.85
N SER A 18 -5.11 -5.70 -9.63
CA SER A 18 -4.27 -6.84 -10.01
C SER A 18 -2.84 -6.63 -9.53
N ALA A 19 -2.06 -7.72 -9.50
CA ALA A 19 -0.63 -7.67 -9.20
C ALA A 19 0.08 -6.65 -10.09
N SER A 20 0.91 -5.80 -9.50
CA SER A 20 1.55 -4.70 -10.21
C SER A 20 2.77 -4.18 -9.46
N ARG A 21 3.73 -3.64 -10.20
CA ARG A 21 4.88 -2.91 -9.66
C ARG A 21 4.57 -1.42 -9.60
N VAL A 22 4.60 -0.85 -8.41
CA VAL A 22 4.26 0.54 -8.12
C VAL A 22 5.55 1.38 -8.07
N ALA A 23 5.56 2.47 -8.82
CA ALA A 23 6.57 3.51 -8.69
C ALA A 23 6.22 4.43 -7.53
N THR A 24 7.01 4.38 -6.45
CA THR A 24 6.78 5.15 -5.22
C THR A 24 7.11 6.62 -5.36
N GLN A 25 7.90 7.00 -6.38
CA GLN A 25 8.38 8.36 -6.60
C GLN A 25 9.08 8.98 -5.36
N ARG A 26 9.68 8.13 -4.51
CA ARG A 26 10.27 8.51 -3.21
C ARG A 26 9.28 9.17 -2.25
N ASP A 27 7.98 9.02 -2.47
CA ASP A 27 6.95 9.47 -1.52
C ASP A 27 6.56 8.31 -0.60
N HIS A 28 6.99 8.44 0.66
CA HIS A 28 6.58 7.57 1.76
C HIS A 28 5.07 7.30 1.82
N ARG A 29 4.22 8.26 1.46
CA ARG A 29 2.76 8.07 1.48
C ARG A 29 2.28 7.13 0.39
N ILE A 30 2.88 7.19 -0.80
CA ILE A 30 2.60 6.24 -1.88
C ILE A 30 3.03 4.84 -1.43
N ALA A 31 4.24 4.69 -0.90
CA ALA A 31 4.70 3.40 -0.37
C ALA A 31 3.77 2.84 0.70
N MET A 32 3.39 3.64 1.71
CA MET A 32 2.48 3.19 2.78
C MET A 32 1.10 2.79 2.25
N ALA A 33 0.49 3.59 1.36
CA ALA A 33 -0.83 3.31 0.82
C ALA A 33 -0.87 1.99 0.02
N PHE A 34 0.15 1.75 -0.82
CA PHE A 34 0.22 0.53 -1.61
C PHE A 34 0.67 -0.70 -0.80
N SER A 35 1.42 -0.54 0.29
CA SER A 35 1.68 -1.63 1.24
C SER A 35 0.38 -2.11 1.90
N VAL A 36 -0.53 -1.20 2.26
CA VAL A 36 -1.87 -1.57 2.77
C VAL A 36 -2.70 -2.28 1.69
N LEU A 37 -2.66 -1.79 0.44
CA LEU A 37 -3.34 -2.46 -0.68
C LEU A 37 -2.81 -3.90 -0.89
N GLY A 38 -1.51 -4.11 -0.71
CA GLY A 38 -0.85 -5.41 -0.83
C GLY A 38 -1.36 -6.47 0.15
N LEU A 39 -1.96 -6.08 1.28
CA LEU A 39 -2.61 -7.02 2.20
C LEU A 39 -3.82 -7.72 1.56
N ARG A 40 -4.52 -7.05 0.63
CA ARG A 40 -5.71 -7.58 -0.05
C ARG A 40 -5.42 -8.14 -1.44
N VAL A 41 -4.37 -7.65 -2.09
CA VAL A 41 -4.03 -7.94 -3.48
C VAL A 41 -2.62 -8.57 -3.52
N PRO A 42 -2.52 -9.90 -3.65
CA PRO A 42 -1.22 -10.55 -3.78
C PRO A 42 -0.44 -10.04 -5.00
N GLY A 43 0.86 -9.84 -4.84
CA GLY A 43 1.76 -9.45 -5.94
C GLY A 43 1.88 -7.94 -6.20
N ILE A 44 1.56 -7.10 -5.21
CA ILE A 44 1.96 -5.68 -5.25
C ILE A 44 3.44 -5.56 -4.87
N GLU A 45 4.25 -5.00 -5.76
CA GLU A 45 5.67 -4.74 -5.54
C GLU A 45 5.94 -3.24 -5.51
N LEU A 46 6.78 -2.76 -4.59
CA LEU A 46 7.21 -1.36 -4.53
C LEU A 46 8.64 -1.24 -5.07
N ASP A 47 8.93 -0.22 -5.86
CA ASP A 47 10.30 0.03 -6.36
C ASP A 47 11.26 0.54 -5.27
N ASP A 48 10.76 1.31 -4.30
CA ASP A 48 11.49 1.83 -3.14
C ASP A 48 10.62 1.78 -1.87
N PRO A 49 10.43 0.59 -1.27
CA PRO A 49 9.71 0.46 0.00
C PRO A 49 10.44 1.17 1.16
N GLY A 50 11.75 1.46 1.03
CA GLY A 50 12.55 2.10 2.08
C GLY A 50 12.21 3.58 2.30
N CYS A 51 11.57 4.25 1.33
CA CYS A 51 11.24 5.67 1.42
C CYS A 51 10.35 6.03 2.63
N VAL A 52 9.64 5.06 3.21
CA VAL A 52 8.84 5.24 4.45
C VAL A 52 9.67 5.71 5.63
N ALA A 53 10.97 5.39 5.65
CA ALA A 53 11.88 5.79 6.72
C ALA A 53 12.02 7.31 6.89
N LYS A 54 11.59 8.10 5.91
CA LYS A 54 11.50 9.56 6.03
C LYS A 54 10.63 10.01 7.21
N THR A 55 9.54 9.30 7.50
CA THR A 55 8.60 9.67 8.57
C THR A 55 8.25 8.52 9.52
N CYS A 56 8.27 7.28 9.04
CA CYS A 56 7.91 6.10 9.80
C CYS A 56 8.85 4.93 9.44
N PRO A 57 10.07 4.88 10.00
CA PRO A 57 11.04 3.82 9.71
C PRO A 57 10.59 2.43 10.14
N THR A 58 9.70 2.33 11.11
CA THR A 58 9.17 1.06 11.62
C THR A 58 7.90 0.60 10.91
N PHE A 59 7.42 1.32 9.89
CA PHE A 59 6.11 1.09 9.26
C PHE A 59 5.89 -0.36 8.82
N HIS A 60 6.82 -0.94 8.05
CA HIS A 60 6.67 -2.32 7.55
C HIS A 60 6.70 -3.37 8.66
N GLY A 61 7.46 -3.12 9.73
CA GLY A 61 7.45 -3.99 10.92
C GLY A 61 6.09 -3.96 11.61
N LEU A 62 5.56 -2.76 11.87
CA LEU A 62 4.24 -2.57 12.47
C LEU A 62 3.12 -3.22 11.62
N LEU A 63 3.21 -3.09 10.30
CA LEU A 63 2.23 -3.69 9.38
C LEU A 63 2.28 -5.23 9.42
N ALA A 64 3.49 -5.80 9.48
CA ALA A 64 3.69 -7.24 9.61
C ALA A 64 3.17 -7.77 10.95
N ASP A 65 3.49 -7.09 12.05
CA ASP A 65 3.02 -7.44 13.39
C ASP A 65 1.49 -7.41 13.48
N LEU A 66 0.86 -6.35 12.93
CA LEU A 66 -0.59 -6.22 12.87
C LEU A 66 -1.23 -7.36 12.07
N THR A 67 -0.66 -7.71 10.92
CA THR A 67 -1.17 -8.80 10.07
C THR A 67 -1.07 -10.14 10.80
N ALA A 68 0.06 -10.41 11.43
CA ALA A 68 0.27 -11.63 12.21
C ALA A 68 -0.65 -11.71 13.44
N GLN A 69 -1.01 -10.58 14.05
CA GLN A 69 -1.98 -10.54 15.13
C GLN A 69 -3.40 -10.83 14.61
N TRP A 70 -3.81 -10.19 13.51
CA TRP A 70 -5.12 -10.40 12.90
C TRP A 70 -5.36 -11.88 12.55
N GLU A 71 -4.35 -12.54 11.96
CA GLU A 71 -4.43 -13.96 11.62
C GLU A 71 -4.64 -14.86 12.85
N LYS A 72 -4.00 -14.55 13.98
CA LYS A 72 -4.18 -15.31 15.23
C LYS A 72 -5.59 -15.15 15.80
N GLU A 73 -6.15 -13.93 15.72
CA GLU A 73 -7.50 -13.63 16.22
C GLU A 73 -8.59 -14.23 15.33
N SER A 74 -8.35 -14.36 14.02
CA SER A 74 -9.34 -14.91 13.07
C SER A 74 -9.46 -16.44 13.12
N VAL A 75 -8.54 -17.11 13.81
CA VAL A 75 -8.48 -18.59 13.94
C VAL A 75 -8.92 -19.04 15.35
N SER A 76 -9.19 -18.09 16.26
CA SER A 76 -9.74 -18.35 17.60
C SER A 76 -11.24 -18.14 17.67
#